data_AF-A0A497PN47-F1
#
_entry.id   AF-A0A497PN47-F1
#
_cell.length_a   1.000
_cell.length_b   1.000
_cell.length_c   1.000
_cell.angle_alpha   90.00
_cell.angle_beta   90.00
_cell.angle_gamma   90.00
#
_symmetry.space_group_name_H-M   'P 1'
#
loop_
_entity.id
_entity.type
_entity.pdbx_description
1 polymer ?
#
loop_
_entity_poly.entity_id
_entity_poly.type
_entity_poly.pdbx_seq_one_letter_code
_entity_poly.pdbx_strand_id
1 'polypeptide(L)'
;MTISETPHSSTERFIMCPVCGGRIEVTSDDKVNRCEYCGSPVLGPSQSRDCVNHPGRLARGVCHVCGDLICEECMERRVGDYGGKLLTIVNCKKPECVAASEWAKPLNEEYQRLTNMDWADRIDNTILRVTGLGGILFMIFEMAFVLALLYVQFFTPWGQAGNIPYFYIPGDALIILNIIGNLLSVILMQTALQVYIHERQLGSGILLLFLLVVEAGFLVFRGLFFNLVAYPDRWLVYVFIGSFVFAAVLVFVGSLLAIRVGYKKYKQFRRAEEQLGLRKK
;
A
#
# COMPACT_ATOMS: atom_id res chain seq x y z
N MET A 1 8.46 69.16 14.16
CA MET A 1 7.63 68.92 12.98
C MET A 1 7.89 67.50 12.53
N THR A 2 6.88 66.67 12.74
CA THR A 2 6.76 65.27 12.35
C THR A 2 6.86 65.14 10.83
N ILE A 3 7.89 64.45 10.34
CA ILE A 3 7.95 64.02 8.95
C ILE A 3 7.11 62.76 8.88
N SER A 4 5.92 62.93 8.31
CA SER A 4 4.96 61.90 7.94
C SER A 4 5.64 60.75 7.20
N GLU A 5 5.72 59.59 7.84
CA GLU A 5 5.91 58.31 7.17
C GLU A 5 4.73 58.12 6.20
N THR A 6 5.02 58.27 4.91
CA THR A 6 4.09 57.83 3.88
C THR A 6 4.31 56.32 3.68
N PRO A 7 3.25 55.50 3.69
CA PRO A 7 3.40 54.08 3.48
C PRO A 7 3.84 53.87 2.03
N HIS A 8 4.99 53.22 1.83
CA HIS A 8 5.39 52.75 0.52
C HIS A 8 4.31 51.79 0.00
N SER A 9 3.60 52.27 -1.00
CA SER A 9 2.74 51.53 -1.92
C SER A 9 3.33 50.14 -2.24
N SER A 10 2.59 49.10 -1.83
CA SER A 10 2.78 47.72 -2.25
C SER A 10 2.55 47.62 -3.76
N THR A 11 3.60 47.84 -4.55
CA THR A 11 3.60 47.42 -5.95
C THR A 11 3.76 45.90 -5.92
N GLU A 12 2.66 45.18 -6.06
CA GLU A 12 2.67 43.72 -6.23
C GLU A 12 3.54 43.39 -7.44
N ARG A 13 4.79 43.01 -7.19
CA ARG A 13 5.71 42.54 -8.23
C ARG A 13 5.38 41.09 -8.49
N PHE A 14 5.10 40.79 -9.74
CA PHE A 14 4.83 39.43 -10.16
C PHE A 14 5.99 38.92 -11.00
N ILE A 15 6.38 37.67 -10.76
CA ILE A 15 7.35 36.95 -11.59
C ILE A 15 6.65 35.77 -12.26
N MET A 16 7.06 35.46 -13.49
CA MET A 16 6.53 34.31 -14.21
C MET A 16 7.28 33.06 -13.79
N CYS A 17 6.55 31.99 -13.46
CA CYS A 17 7.14 30.70 -13.14
C CYS A 17 7.88 30.16 -14.37
N PRO A 18 9.19 29.88 -14.29
CA PRO A 18 9.95 29.37 -15.43
C PRO A 18 9.56 27.94 -15.82
N VAL A 19 8.81 27.22 -14.97
CA VAL A 19 8.41 25.83 -15.19
C VAL A 19 7.07 25.74 -15.91
N CYS A 20 6.03 26.42 -15.40
CA CYS A 20 4.67 26.31 -15.94
C CYS A 20 4.13 27.60 -16.57
N GLY A 21 4.88 28.71 -16.52
CA GLY A 21 4.40 30.03 -16.95
C GLY A 21 3.35 30.66 -16.02
N GLY A 22 3.05 30.06 -14.87
CA GLY A 22 2.10 30.61 -13.89
C GLY A 22 2.60 31.91 -13.26
N ARG A 23 1.68 32.83 -12.94
CA ARG A 23 1.99 34.09 -12.26
C ARG A 23 2.27 33.83 -10.77
N ILE A 24 3.37 34.35 -10.25
CA ILE A 24 3.76 34.22 -8.84
C ILE A 24 3.80 35.60 -8.23
N GLU A 25 3.09 35.79 -7.13
CA GLU A 25 3.20 36.99 -6.31
C GLU A 25 4.49 36.95 -5.50
N VAL A 26 5.31 38.01 -5.62
CA VAL A 26 6.57 38.10 -4.87
C VAL A 26 6.26 38.61 -3.46
N THR A 27 6.23 37.70 -2.50
CA THR A 27 6.01 38.01 -1.07
C THR A 27 7.30 38.45 -0.37
N SER A 28 8.46 38.08 -0.91
CA SER A 28 9.78 38.51 -0.43
C SER A 28 10.78 38.54 -1.59
N ASP A 29 11.47 39.67 -1.75
CA ASP A 29 12.43 39.90 -2.84
C ASP A 29 13.74 39.11 -2.66
N ASP A 30 14.08 38.77 -1.42
CA ASP A 30 15.32 38.11 -0.99
C ASP A 30 15.15 36.61 -0.68
N LYS A 31 13.95 36.06 -0.87
CA LYS A 31 13.60 34.67 -0.55
C LYS A 31 12.99 33.92 -1.72
N VAL A 32 12.92 32.60 -1.58
CA VAL A 32 12.28 31.73 -2.56
C VAL A 32 10.76 31.87 -2.43
N ASN A 33 10.11 32.21 -3.53
CA ASN A 33 8.66 32.24 -3.66
C ASN A 33 8.19 30.89 -4.25
N ARG A 34 7.01 30.39 -3.84
CA ARG A 34 6.44 29.16 -4.42
C ARG A 34 5.39 29.51 -5.46
N CYS A 35 5.47 28.88 -6.62
CA CYS A 35 4.38 28.96 -7.59
C CYS A 35 3.15 28.25 -7.03
N GLU A 36 2.03 28.95 -6.87
CA GLU A 36 0.78 28.34 -6.38
C GLU A 36 0.22 27.28 -7.34
N TYR A 37 0.50 27.43 -8.64
CA TYR A 37 -0.02 26.54 -9.66
C TYR A 37 0.69 25.18 -9.72
N CYS A 38 2.03 25.17 -9.73
CA CYS A 38 2.82 23.93 -9.87
C CYS A 38 3.69 23.58 -8.65
N GLY A 39 3.71 24.43 -7.62
CA GLY A 39 4.52 24.23 -6.42
C GLY A 39 6.02 24.48 -6.60
N SER A 40 6.49 24.85 -7.79
CA SER A 40 7.92 25.07 -8.05
C SER A 40 8.47 26.22 -7.20
N PRO A 41 9.65 26.05 -6.56
CA PRO A 41 10.38 27.16 -5.95
C PRO A 41 10.93 28.08 -7.05
N VAL A 42 10.78 29.39 -6.87
CA VAL A 42 11.27 30.43 -7.78
C VAL A 42 12.00 31.49 -6.97
N LEU A 43 13.20 31.84 -7.40
CA LEU A 43 14.05 32.82 -6.71
C LEU A 43 13.42 34.21 -6.76
N GLY A 44 13.48 34.93 -5.65
CA GLY A 44 13.16 36.35 -5.61
C GLY A 44 14.11 37.18 -6.49
N PRO A 45 13.70 38.36 -6.99
CA PRO A 45 14.49 39.16 -7.92
C PRO A 45 15.87 39.56 -7.40
N SER A 46 15.99 39.73 -6.09
CA SER A 46 17.21 40.17 -5.40
C SER A 46 17.94 39.04 -4.69
N GLN A 47 17.43 37.81 -4.80
CA GLN A 47 17.97 36.66 -4.08
C GLN A 47 19.23 36.11 -4.76
N SER A 48 20.33 36.03 -4.01
CA SER A 48 21.54 35.33 -4.46
C SER A 48 21.31 33.83 -4.55
N ARG A 49 22.00 33.15 -5.48
CA ARG A 49 21.98 31.68 -5.62
C ARG A 49 22.83 30.97 -4.55
N ASP A 50 23.57 31.74 -3.77
CA ASP A 50 24.46 31.23 -2.73
C ASP A 50 23.68 30.87 -1.46
N CYS A 51 24.32 30.05 -0.63
CA CYS A 51 23.84 29.78 0.71
C CYS A 51 23.86 31.05 1.55
N VAL A 52 22.74 31.36 2.21
CA VAL A 52 22.60 32.53 3.11
C VAL A 52 23.64 32.52 4.24
N ASN A 53 24.06 31.33 4.70
CA ASN A 53 25.04 31.19 5.78
C ASN A 53 26.49 31.09 5.29
N HIS A 54 26.72 30.81 4.01
CA HIS A 54 28.06 30.60 3.43
C HIS A 54 28.18 31.33 2.08
N PRO A 55 28.58 32.61 2.10
CA PRO A 55 28.78 33.41 0.89
C PRO A 55 29.80 32.74 -0.06
N GLY A 56 29.50 32.66 -1.35
CA GLY A 56 30.37 32.01 -2.35
C GLY A 56 30.18 30.50 -2.51
N ARG A 57 29.27 29.89 -1.74
CA ARG A 57 28.90 28.47 -1.90
C ARG A 57 27.47 28.33 -2.42
N LEU A 58 27.32 27.71 -3.57
CA LEU A 58 26.00 27.48 -4.19
C LEU A 58 25.06 26.71 -3.26
N ALA A 59 23.83 27.19 -3.16
CA ALA A 59 22.78 26.50 -2.43
C ALA A 59 22.35 25.22 -3.15
N ARG A 60 22.04 24.18 -2.37
CA ARG A 60 21.54 22.88 -2.88
C ARG A 60 20.09 22.61 -2.48
N GLY A 61 19.53 23.39 -1.56
CA GLY A 61 18.15 23.24 -1.11
C GLY A 61 17.54 24.55 -0.66
N VAL A 62 16.21 24.52 -0.50
CA VAL A 62 15.40 25.63 0.02
C VAL A 62 14.81 25.19 1.35
N CYS A 63 14.96 26.00 2.39
CA CYS A 63 14.30 25.75 3.66
C CYS A 63 12.78 25.81 3.48
N HIS A 64 12.08 24.76 3.88
CA HIS A 64 10.62 24.67 3.72
C HIS A 64 9.87 25.74 4.52
N VAL A 65 10.42 26.15 5.67
CA VAL A 65 9.80 27.12 6.58
C VAL A 65 10.08 28.56 6.17
N CYS A 66 11.36 28.95 6.11
CA CYS A 66 11.72 30.35 5.89
C CYS A 66 11.99 30.74 4.43
N GLY A 67 12.07 29.78 3.50
CA GLY A 67 12.35 30.04 2.08
C GLY A 67 13.82 30.37 1.77
N ASP A 68 14.72 30.26 2.76
CA ASP A 68 16.14 30.55 2.57
C ASP A 68 16.84 29.48 1.74
N LEU A 69 17.78 29.91 0.91
CA LEU A 69 18.67 29.05 0.17
C LEU A 69 19.83 28.56 1.06
N ILE A 70 20.03 27.25 1.12
CA ILE A 70 21.01 26.61 2.01
C ILE A 70 21.89 25.60 1.27
N CYS A 71 23.17 25.53 1.65
CA CYS A 71 24.08 24.50 1.20
C CYS A 71 23.85 23.19 1.97
N GLU A 72 24.50 22.11 1.53
CA GLU A 72 24.37 20.76 2.10
C GLU A 72 24.81 20.66 3.58
N GLU A 73 25.73 21.51 4.04
CA GLU A 73 26.14 21.54 5.46
C GLU A 73 25.14 22.27 6.36
N CYS A 74 24.37 23.19 5.78
CA CYS A 74 23.33 23.95 6.47
C CYS A 74 21.95 23.30 6.38
N MET A 75 21.79 22.27 5.54
CA MET A 75 20.54 21.56 5.36
C MET A 75 20.36 20.49 6.44
N GLU A 76 19.16 20.40 6.97
CA GLU A 76 18.69 19.29 7.77
C GLU A 76 17.51 18.64 7.02
N ARG A 77 17.70 17.40 6.58
CA ARG A 77 16.63 16.60 5.96
C ARG A 77 15.80 16.00 7.08
N ARG A 78 14.48 16.17 7.04
CA ARG A 78 13.56 15.61 8.03
C ARG A 78 12.44 14.87 7.30
N VAL A 79 11.95 13.79 7.90
CA VAL A 79 10.84 13.00 7.36
C VAL A 79 9.68 13.07 8.34
N GLY A 80 8.52 13.43 7.83
CA GLY A 80 7.26 13.44 8.57
C GLY A 80 6.19 12.62 7.85
N ASP A 81 5.25 12.08 8.62
CA ASP A 81 4.05 11.43 8.09
C ASP A 81 2.97 12.50 7.88
N TYR A 82 2.51 12.66 6.64
CA TYR A 82 1.42 13.55 6.29
C TYR A 82 0.32 12.76 5.59
N GLY A 83 -0.74 12.41 6.35
CA GLY A 83 -1.89 11.67 5.82
C GLY A 83 -1.55 10.26 5.33
N GLY A 84 -0.58 9.59 5.94
CA GLY A 84 -0.13 8.25 5.54
C GLY A 84 0.92 8.23 4.42
N LYS A 85 1.41 9.40 4.00
CA LYS A 85 2.54 9.51 3.06
C LYS A 85 3.74 10.14 3.76
N LEU A 86 4.89 9.49 3.62
CA LEU A 86 6.17 10.01 4.11
C LEU A 86 6.61 11.18 3.22
N LEU A 87 6.67 12.38 3.78
CA LEU A 87 7.20 13.57 3.13
C LEU A 87 8.60 13.85 3.65
N THR A 88 9.54 14.06 2.72
CA THR A 88 10.87 14.57 3.06
C THR A 88 10.87 16.08 2.93
N ILE A 89 11.14 16.78 4.02
CA ILE A 89 11.29 18.22 4.06
C ILE A 89 12.75 18.59 4.30
N VAL A 90 13.15 19.74 3.79
CA VAL A 90 14.50 20.30 3.98
C VAL A 90 14.36 21.57 4.78
N ASN A 91 15.08 21.66 5.90
CA ASN A 91 15.08 22.85 6.76
C ASN A 91 16.48 23.38 6.97
N CYS A 92 16.58 24.67 7.30
CA CYS A 92 17.80 25.27 7.80
C CYS A 92 17.91 25.06 9.32
N LYS A 93 19.11 25.22 9.87
CA LYS A 93 19.42 25.05 11.30
C LYS A 93 18.91 26.18 12.21
N LYS A 94 18.12 27.13 11.70
CA LYS A 94 17.57 28.24 12.51
C LYS A 94 16.59 27.68 13.55
N PRO A 95 16.63 28.11 14.82
CA PRO A 95 15.80 27.54 15.89
C PRO A 95 14.30 27.59 15.58
N GLU A 96 13.83 28.69 15.01
CA GLU A 96 12.44 28.89 14.57
C GLU A 96 12.00 27.89 13.48
N CYS A 97 12.89 27.57 12.54
CA CYS A 97 12.59 26.63 11.45
C CYS A 97 12.59 25.18 11.94
N VAL A 98 13.48 24.86 12.89
CA VAL A 98 13.52 23.56 13.56
C VAL A 98 12.27 23.35 14.40
N ALA A 99 11.84 24.36 15.18
CA ALA A 99 10.63 24.31 16.00
C ALA A 99 9.36 24.14 15.14
N ALA A 100 9.23 24.91 14.06
CA ALA A 100 8.10 24.78 13.13
C ALA A 100 8.03 23.41 12.43
N SER A 101 9.15 22.67 12.41
CA SER A 101 9.28 21.38 11.75
C SER A 101 9.49 20.22 12.70
N GLU A 102 9.21 20.42 13.98
CA GLU A 102 9.40 19.40 15.02
C GLU A 102 8.54 18.15 14.75
N TRP A 103 7.41 18.32 14.08
CA TRP A 103 6.54 17.24 13.62
C TRP A 103 7.23 16.25 12.66
N ALA A 104 8.31 16.67 11.99
CA ALA A 104 9.15 15.82 11.14
C ALA A 104 10.45 15.47 11.87
N LYS A 105 10.81 14.18 11.91
CA LYS A 105 12.03 13.71 12.57
C LYS A 105 13.23 13.88 11.63
N PRO A 106 14.43 14.21 12.15
CA PRO A 106 15.64 14.24 11.33
C PRO A 106 15.85 12.89 10.64
N LEU A 107 16.12 12.96 9.34
CA LEU A 107 16.38 11.80 8.50
C LEU A 107 17.71 11.19 8.94
N ASN A 108 17.66 9.97 9.44
CA ASN A 108 18.87 9.18 9.66
C ASN A 108 19.21 8.46 8.35
N GLU A 109 20.15 9.02 7.57
CA GLU A 109 20.57 8.47 6.28
C GLU A 109 21.14 7.05 6.43
N GLU A 110 21.78 6.74 7.55
CA GLU A 110 22.29 5.40 7.86
C GLU A 110 21.16 4.42 8.13
N TYR A 111 20.12 4.84 8.86
CA TYR A 111 18.90 4.05 9.04
C TYR A 111 18.22 3.76 7.70
N GLN A 112 18.07 4.77 6.84
CA GLN A 112 17.45 4.60 5.52
C GLN A 112 18.26 3.63 4.64
N ARG A 113 19.59 3.73 4.67
CA ARG A 113 20.48 2.79 3.98
C ARG A 113 20.34 1.36 4.50
N LEU A 114 20.28 1.18 5.82
CA LEU A 114 20.15 -0.14 6.46
C LEU A 114 18.77 -0.77 6.27
N THR A 115 17.74 0.06 6.09
CA THR A 115 16.34 -0.36 5.87
C THR A 115 15.93 -0.40 4.41
N ASN A 116 16.85 -0.16 3.48
CA ASN A 116 16.56 -0.27 2.05
C ASN A 116 16.07 -1.70 1.70
N MET A 117 14.93 -1.76 1.01
CA MET A 117 14.21 -2.99 0.66
C MET A 117 14.17 -3.29 -0.85
N ASP A 118 15.05 -2.71 -1.67
CA ASP A 118 15.09 -2.98 -3.12
C ASP A 118 15.10 -4.48 -3.48
N TRP A 119 15.67 -5.32 -2.61
CA TRP A 119 15.68 -6.77 -2.78
C TRP A 119 14.29 -7.43 -2.69
N ALA A 120 13.36 -6.81 -1.98
CA ALA A 120 12.01 -7.34 -1.72
C ALA A 120 11.07 -7.11 -2.90
N ASP A 121 11.22 -6.03 -3.67
CA ASP A 121 10.29 -5.65 -4.74
C ASP A 121 10.10 -6.76 -5.78
N ARG A 122 11.19 -7.44 -6.17
CA ARG A 122 11.14 -8.56 -7.11
C ARG A 122 10.37 -9.76 -6.54
N ILE A 123 10.54 -10.02 -5.24
CA ILE A 123 9.89 -11.14 -4.56
C ILE A 123 8.41 -10.82 -4.36
N ASP A 124 8.08 -9.59 -3.98
CA ASP A 124 6.71 -9.10 -3.77
C ASP A 124 5.87 -9.21 -5.05
N ASN A 125 6.44 -8.85 -6.21
CA ASN A 125 5.79 -9.06 -7.52
C ASN A 125 5.57 -10.55 -7.83
N THR A 126 6.51 -11.41 -7.45
CA THR A 126 6.35 -12.87 -7.65
C THR A 126 5.24 -13.43 -6.75
N ILE A 127 5.21 -13.01 -5.49
CA ILE A 127 4.16 -13.37 -4.53
C ILE A 127 2.80 -12.96 -5.08
N LEU A 128 2.65 -11.71 -5.53
CA LEU A 128 1.41 -11.19 -6.10
C LEU A 128 0.91 -12.03 -7.28
N ARG A 129 1.80 -12.41 -8.20
CA ARG A 129 1.42 -13.22 -9.37
C ARG A 129 0.94 -14.60 -8.96
N VAL A 130 1.61 -15.23 -8.00
CA VAL A 130 1.29 -16.58 -7.54
C VAL A 130 -0.01 -16.58 -6.71
N THR A 131 -0.15 -15.67 -5.74
CA THR A 131 -1.37 -15.56 -4.93
C THR A 131 -2.56 -15.07 -5.76
N GLY A 132 -2.34 -14.10 -6.65
CA GLY A 132 -3.35 -13.57 -7.54
C GLY A 132 -3.86 -14.62 -8.52
N LEU A 133 -2.97 -15.40 -9.15
CA LEU A 133 -3.36 -16.52 -10.01
C LEU A 133 -4.15 -17.57 -9.22
N GLY A 134 -3.70 -17.91 -8.00
CA GLY A 134 -4.43 -18.82 -7.12
C GLY A 134 -5.84 -18.31 -6.79
N GLY A 135 -5.99 -17.02 -6.47
CA GLY A 135 -7.29 -16.39 -6.21
C GLY A 135 -8.22 -16.39 -7.43
N ILE A 136 -7.70 -16.11 -8.64
CA ILE A 136 -8.48 -16.21 -9.89
C ILE A 136 -8.96 -17.65 -10.10
N LEU A 137 -8.09 -18.63 -9.89
CA LEU A 137 -8.45 -20.04 -10.05
C LEU A 137 -9.51 -20.47 -9.04
N PHE A 138 -9.47 -19.96 -7.80
CA PHE A 138 -10.53 -20.17 -6.82
C PHE A 138 -11.88 -19.61 -7.29
N MET A 139 -11.90 -18.39 -7.83
CA MET A 139 -13.14 -17.80 -8.37
C MET A 139 -13.70 -18.63 -9.54
N ILE A 140 -12.85 -19.05 -10.48
CA ILE A 140 -13.26 -19.89 -11.62
C ILE A 140 -13.78 -21.24 -11.11
N PHE A 141 -13.09 -21.83 -10.15
CA PHE A 141 -13.48 -23.08 -9.51
C PHE A 141 -14.85 -22.96 -8.85
N GLU A 142 -15.08 -21.93 -8.02
CA GLU A 142 -16.36 -21.71 -7.36
C GLU A 142 -17.48 -21.52 -8.39
N MET A 143 -17.27 -20.71 -9.42
CA MET A 143 -18.25 -20.54 -10.49
C MET A 143 -18.60 -21.88 -11.16
N ALA A 144 -17.59 -22.67 -11.52
CA ALA A 144 -17.82 -23.99 -12.13
C ALA A 144 -18.52 -24.97 -11.17
N PHE A 145 -18.16 -24.94 -9.89
CA PHE A 145 -18.77 -25.75 -8.84
C PHE A 145 -20.25 -25.40 -8.64
N VAL A 146 -20.59 -24.11 -8.57
CA VAL A 146 -21.98 -23.64 -8.47
C VAL A 146 -22.79 -24.06 -9.69
N LEU A 147 -22.26 -23.85 -10.90
CA LEU A 147 -22.95 -24.25 -12.13
C LEU A 147 -23.18 -25.76 -12.19
N ALA A 148 -22.20 -26.56 -11.78
CA ALA A 148 -22.34 -28.01 -11.72
C ALA A 148 -23.38 -28.44 -10.68
N LEU A 149 -23.38 -27.85 -9.49
CA LEU A 149 -24.39 -28.15 -8.48
C LEU A 149 -25.81 -27.77 -8.92
N LEU A 150 -25.98 -26.63 -9.58
CA LEU A 150 -27.27 -26.23 -10.18
C LEU A 150 -27.70 -27.21 -11.28
N TYR A 151 -26.77 -27.61 -12.16
CA TYR A 151 -27.03 -28.61 -13.18
C TYR A 151 -27.50 -29.94 -12.57
N VAL A 152 -26.77 -30.43 -11.57
CA VAL A 152 -27.08 -31.68 -10.87
C VAL A 152 -28.44 -31.60 -10.18
N GLN A 153 -28.73 -30.50 -9.49
CA GLN A 153 -29.98 -30.28 -8.76
C GLN A 153 -31.21 -30.29 -9.68
N PHE A 154 -31.16 -29.57 -10.80
CA PHE A 154 -32.35 -29.31 -11.62
C PHE A 154 -32.50 -30.25 -12.82
N PHE A 155 -31.40 -30.77 -13.37
CA PHE A 155 -31.41 -31.51 -14.63
C PHE A 155 -31.05 -32.99 -14.50
N THR A 156 -30.66 -33.47 -13.32
CA THR A 156 -30.33 -34.90 -13.12
C THR A 156 -31.34 -35.61 -12.21
N PRO A 157 -31.64 -36.90 -12.48
CA PRO A 157 -32.50 -37.70 -11.60
C PRO A 157 -31.94 -37.83 -10.18
N TRP A 158 -30.62 -37.71 -10.00
CA TRP A 158 -29.98 -37.81 -8.68
C TRP A 158 -30.40 -36.67 -7.75
N GLY A 159 -30.47 -35.45 -8.28
CA GLY A 159 -30.99 -34.30 -7.56
C GLY A 159 -32.48 -34.45 -7.27
N GLN A 160 -33.27 -34.86 -8.26
CA GLN A 160 -34.73 -35.05 -8.12
C GLN A 160 -35.13 -36.21 -7.18
N ALA A 161 -34.24 -37.19 -6.98
CA ALA A 161 -34.47 -38.35 -6.12
C ALA A 161 -34.35 -38.07 -4.61
N GLY A 162 -34.15 -36.81 -4.20
CA GLY A 162 -34.08 -36.44 -2.77
C GLY A 162 -32.74 -36.70 -2.09
N ASN A 163 -31.68 -36.97 -2.87
CA ASN A 163 -30.33 -37.15 -2.33
C ASN A 163 -29.67 -35.82 -1.91
N ILE A 164 -30.29 -34.68 -2.26
CA ILE A 164 -29.84 -33.35 -1.88
C ILE A 164 -30.89 -32.75 -0.91
N PRO A 165 -30.48 -32.27 0.28
CA PRO A 165 -31.41 -31.77 1.29
C PRO A 165 -32.20 -30.52 0.83
N TYR A 166 -33.51 -30.49 1.14
CA TYR A 166 -34.46 -29.43 0.77
C TYR A 166 -35.00 -28.67 2.00
N PHE A 167 -35.18 -27.35 1.89
CA PHE A 167 -35.87 -26.53 2.90
C PHE A 167 -36.80 -25.53 2.22
N TYR A 168 -38.12 -25.62 2.48
CA TYR A 168 -39.24 -24.76 2.03
C TYR A 168 -39.40 -24.49 0.51
N ILE A 169 -38.31 -24.30 -0.25
CA ILE A 169 -38.24 -24.19 -1.71
C ILE A 169 -37.08 -25.10 -2.20
N PRO A 170 -37.22 -25.80 -3.34
CA PRO A 170 -36.16 -26.67 -3.84
C PRO A 170 -34.86 -25.89 -4.13
N GLY A 171 -33.80 -26.14 -3.37
CA GLY A 171 -32.45 -25.61 -3.65
C GLY A 171 -31.98 -24.43 -2.78
N ASP A 172 -32.74 -23.97 -1.78
CA ASP A 172 -32.35 -22.80 -0.97
C ASP A 172 -31.03 -23.00 -0.21
N ALA A 173 -30.83 -24.15 0.43
CA ALA A 173 -29.56 -24.46 1.11
C ALA A 173 -28.38 -24.50 0.13
N LEU A 174 -28.62 -24.98 -1.10
CA LEU A 174 -27.63 -24.99 -2.17
C LEU A 174 -27.25 -23.57 -2.59
N ILE A 175 -28.24 -22.70 -2.79
CA ILE A 175 -28.04 -21.30 -3.14
C ILE A 175 -27.29 -20.56 -2.03
N ILE A 176 -27.71 -20.71 -0.77
CA ILE A 176 -27.08 -20.03 0.38
C ILE A 176 -25.62 -20.45 0.53
N LEU A 177 -25.31 -21.75 0.49
CA LEU A 177 -23.95 -22.25 0.63
C LEU A 177 -23.04 -21.82 -0.53
N ASN A 178 -23.59 -21.70 -1.74
CA ASN A 178 -22.87 -21.22 -2.91
C ASN A 178 -22.61 -19.70 -2.88
N ILE A 179 -23.54 -18.91 -2.33
CA ILE A 179 -23.33 -17.48 -2.10
C ILE A 179 -22.21 -17.27 -1.06
N ILE A 180 -22.24 -18.02 0.04
CA ILE A 180 -21.22 -17.95 1.09
C ILE A 180 -19.84 -18.36 0.55
N GLY A 181 -19.76 -19.43 -0.24
CA GLY A 181 -18.50 -19.87 -0.85
C GLY A 181 -17.90 -18.84 -1.80
N ASN A 182 -18.72 -18.26 -2.68
CA ASN A 182 -18.28 -17.17 -3.56
C ASN A 182 -17.81 -15.94 -2.77
N LEU A 183 -18.54 -15.56 -1.71
CA LEU A 183 -18.14 -14.44 -0.86
C LEU A 183 -16.77 -14.71 -0.21
N LEU A 184 -16.54 -15.92 0.28
CA LEU A 184 -15.29 -16.32 0.89
C LEU A 184 -14.11 -16.26 -0.12
N SER A 185 -14.33 -16.74 -1.35
CA SER A 185 -13.36 -16.64 -2.44
C SER A 185 -13.06 -15.20 -2.86
N VAL A 186 -14.06 -14.31 -2.87
CA VAL A 186 -13.84 -12.87 -3.13
C VAL A 186 -13.03 -12.22 -2.00
N ILE A 187 -13.32 -12.54 -0.74
CA ILE A 187 -12.56 -12.04 0.41
C ILE A 187 -11.11 -12.53 0.34
N LEU A 188 -10.88 -13.80 -0.03
CA LEU A 188 -9.55 -14.37 -0.22
C LEU A 188 -8.78 -13.63 -1.31
N MET A 189 -9.41 -13.40 -2.46
CA MET A 189 -8.84 -12.66 -3.59
C MET A 189 -8.49 -11.21 -3.21
N GLN A 190 -9.40 -10.51 -2.54
CA GLN A 190 -9.16 -9.13 -2.10
C GLN A 190 -8.04 -9.05 -1.06
N THR A 191 -7.98 -10.01 -0.14
CA THR A 191 -6.89 -10.12 0.84
C THR A 191 -5.56 -10.41 0.15
N ALA A 192 -5.53 -11.28 -0.85
CA ALA A 192 -4.34 -11.59 -1.65
C ALA A 192 -3.77 -10.34 -2.34
N LEU A 193 -4.66 -9.47 -2.87
CA LEU A 193 -4.27 -8.19 -3.45
C LEU A 193 -3.78 -7.19 -2.40
N GLN A 194 -4.39 -7.16 -1.21
CA GLN A 194 -4.00 -6.27 -0.11
C GLN A 194 -2.63 -6.60 0.50
N VAL A 195 -2.12 -7.84 0.35
CA VAL A 195 -0.73 -8.20 0.72
C VAL A 195 0.29 -7.27 0.06
N TYR A 196 -0.01 -6.72 -1.12
CA TYR A 196 0.89 -5.83 -1.86
C TYR A 196 0.87 -4.38 -1.36
N ILE A 197 -0.31 -3.88 -0.95
CA ILE A 197 -0.52 -2.43 -0.72
C ILE A 197 -0.04 -2.00 0.68
N HIS A 198 0.14 -2.94 1.62
CA HIS A 198 0.50 -2.62 2.99
C HIS A 198 1.91 -3.09 3.39
N GLU A 199 2.61 -2.27 4.17
CA GLU A 199 3.81 -2.62 4.94
C GLU A 199 3.60 -3.82 5.90
N ARG A 200 2.36 -4.31 6.04
CA ARG A 200 1.93 -5.41 6.89
C ARG A 200 1.87 -6.76 6.17
N GLN A 201 2.81 -7.04 5.27
CA GLN A 201 2.91 -8.31 4.53
C GLN A 201 2.83 -9.55 5.42
N LEU A 202 3.41 -9.49 6.63
CA LEU A 202 3.35 -10.58 7.61
C LEU A 202 1.90 -10.87 8.04
N GLY A 203 1.16 -9.82 8.43
CA GLY A 203 -0.22 -9.95 8.89
C GLY A 203 -1.15 -10.41 7.77
N SER A 204 -1.01 -9.83 6.58
CA SER A 204 -1.80 -10.22 5.42
C SER A 204 -1.51 -11.66 4.98
N GLY A 205 -0.26 -12.12 5.04
CA GLY A 205 0.10 -13.51 4.76
C GLY A 205 -0.49 -14.51 5.76
N ILE A 206 -0.51 -14.18 7.05
CA ILE A 206 -1.16 -15.00 8.10
C ILE A 206 -2.67 -15.06 7.87
N LEU A 207 -3.30 -13.92 7.58
CA LEU A 207 -4.73 -13.84 7.30
C LEU A 207 -5.09 -14.68 6.06
N LEU A 208 -4.29 -14.62 5.00
CA LEU A 208 -4.50 -15.41 3.78
C LEU A 208 -4.44 -16.91 4.08
N LEU A 209 -3.51 -17.35 4.92
CA LEU A 209 -3.39 -18.75 5.34
C LEU A 209 -4.58 -19.19 6.19
N PHE A 210 -5.06 -18.34 7.10
CA PHE A 210 -6.27 -18.60 7.87
C PHE A 210 -7.52 -18.73 6.97
N LEU A 211 -7.71 -17.78 6.03
CA LEU A 211 -8.82 -17.82 5.07
C LEU A 211 -8.78 -19.08 4.20
N LEU A 212 -7.60 -19.52 3.77
CA LEU A 212 -7.45 -20.76 3.01
C LEU A 212 -7.90 -22.00 3.80
N VAL A 213 -7.60 -22.07 5.10
CA VAL A 213 -8.05 -23.17 5.97
C VAL A 213 -9.57 -23.15 6.12
N VAL A 214 -10.16 -21.97 6.30
CA VAL A 214 -11.62 -21.80 6.38
C VAL A 214 -12.29 -22.24 5.07
N GLU A 215 -11.74 -21.83 3.92
CA GLU A 215 -12.24 -22.21 2.59
C GLU A 215 -12.17 -23.73 2.37
N ALA A 216 -11.04 -24.36 2.72
CA ALA A 216 -10.90 -25.82 2.63
C ALA A 216 -11.92 -26.56 3.52
N GLY A 217 -12.10 -26.10 4.77
CA GLY A 217 -13.12 -26.64 5.67
C GLY A 217 -14.53 -26.48 5.11
N PHE A 218 -14.83 -25.30 4.54
CA PHE A 218 -16.13 -25.00 3.95
C PHE A 218 -16.40 -25.84 2.69
N LEU A 219 -15.40 -26.08 1.85
CA LEU A 219 -15.52 -26.98 0.70
C LEU A 219 -15.82 -28.42 1.14
N VAL A 220 -15.07 -28.95 2.10
CA VAL A 220 -15.29 -30.30 2.64
C VAL A 220 -16.70 -30.42 3.20
N PHE A 221 -17.14 -29.42 3.97
CA PHE A 221 -18.49 -29.36 4.48
C PHE A 221 -19.54 -29.39 3.35
N ARG A 222 -19.39 -28.56 2.30
CA ARG A 222 -20.31 -28.58 1.14
C ARG A 222 -20.31 -29.93 0.43
N GLY A 223 -19.15 -30.53 0.22
CA GLY A 223 -19.05 -31.83 -0.45
C GLY A 223 -19.73 -32.96 0.32
N LEU A 224 -19.64 -32.95 1.65
CA LEU A 224 -20.35 -33.87 2.53
C LEU A 224 -21.85 -33.57 2.56
N PHE A 225 -22.23 -32.30 2.68
CA PHE A 225 -23.62 -31.85 2.77
C PHE A 225 -24.42 -32.20 1.50
N PHE A 226 -23.81 -32.06 0.32
CA PHE A 226 -24.41 -32.48 -0.95
C PHE A 226 -24.19 -33.95 -1.27
N ASN A 227 -23.54 -34.73 -0.40
CA ASN A 227 -23.26 -36.15 -0.63
C ASN A 227 -22.55 -36.45 -1.96
N LEU A 228 -21.58 -35.59 -2.35
CA LEU A 228 -20.84 -35.73 -3.61
C LEU A 228 -20.07 -37.05 -3.71
N VAL A 229 -19.76 -37.69 -2.58
CA VAL A 229 -19.09 -39.00 -2.55
C VAL A 229 -19.94 -40.11 -3.18
N ALA A 230 -21.26 -40.02 -3.02
CA ALA A 230 -22.22 -40.95 -3.60
C ALA A 230 -22.69 -40.53 -5.01
N TYR A 231 -22.14 -39.45 -5.56
CA TYR A 231 -22.50 -38.97 -6.90
C TYR A 231 -22.11 -40.02 -7.96
N PRO A 232 -22.99 -40.36 -8.93
CA PRO A 232 -22.74 -41.42 -9.90
C PRO A 232 -21.47 -41.18 -10.74
N ASP A 233 -21.24 -39.93 -11.13
CA ASP A 233 -20.10 -39.52 -11.95
C ASP A 233 -18.91 -39.07 -11.10
N ARG A 234 -18.18 -40.05 -10.56
CA ARG A 234 -17.02 -39.80 -9.67
C ARG A 234 -15.91 -38.96 -10.30
N TRP A 235 -15.79 -38.98 -11.63
CA TRP A 235 -14.76 -38.22 -12.36
C TRP A 235 -14.88 -36.71 -12.10
N LEU A 236 -16.12 -36.19 -12.03
CA LEU A 236 -16.41 -34.78 -11.78
C LEU A 236 -15.86 -34.35 -10.41
N VAL A 237 -16.04 -35.19 -9.40
CA VAL A 237 -15.57 -34.96 -8.03
C VAL A 237 -14.03 -34.90 -7.98
N TYR A 238 -13.34 -35.81 -8.70
CA TYR A 238 -11.88 -35.79 -8.78
C TYR A 238 -11.35 -34.54 -9.50
N VAL A 239 -12.02 -34.07 -10.55
CA VAL A 239 -11.66 -32.83 -11.24
C VAL A 239 -11.81 -31.62 -10.30
N PHE A 240 -12.89 -31.55 -9.53
CA PHE A 240 -13.09 -30.48 -8.56
C PHE A 240 -12.04 -30.49 -7.44
N ILE A 241 -11.76 -31.66 -6.86
CA ILE A 241 -10.71 -31.79 -5.84
C ILE A 241 -9.35 -31.39 -6.42
N GLY A 242 -8.99 -31.88 -7.61
CA GLY A 242 -7.71 -31.55 -8.25
C GLY A 242 -7.56 -30.05 -8.52
N SER A 243 -8.62 -29.41 -9.03
CA SER A 243 -8.63 -27.97 -9.31
C SER A 243 -8.53 -27.15 -8.03
N PHE A 244 -9.28 -27.53 -6.99
CA PHE A 244 -9.22 -26.88 -5.68
C PHE A 244 -7.83 -27.01 -5.05
N VAL A 245 -7.26 -28.23 -5.02
CA VAL A 245 -5.93 -28.49 -4.45
C VAL A 245 -4.87 -27.68 -5.19
N PHE A 246 -4.94 -27.61 -6.52
CA PHE A 246 -4.01 -26.82 -7.30
C PHE A 246 -4.08 -25.31 -6.95
N ALA A 247 -5.30 -24.74 -6.91
CA ALA A 247 -5.50 -23.35 -6.49
C ALA A 247 -5.04 -23.11 -5.05
N ALA A 248 -5.35 -24.03 -4.13
CA ALA A 248 -4.97 -23.98 -2.73
C ALA A 248 -3.45 -23.99 -2.55
N VAL A 249 -2.72 -24.83 -3.30
CA VAL A 249 -1.26 -24.88 -3.26
C VAL A 249 -0.65 -23.55 -3.69
N LEU A 250 -1.18 -22.92 -4.75
CA LEU A 250 -0.68 -21.61 -5.20
C LEU A 250 -0.87 -20.54 -4.12
N VAL A 251 -2.07 -20.44 -3.55
CA VAL A 251 -2.35 -19.49 -2.45
C VAL A 251 -1.49 -19.80 -1.23
N PHE A 252 -1.34 -21.06 -0.85
CA PHE A 252 -0.53 -21.49 0.28
C PHE A 252 0.96 -21.12 0.11
N VAL A 253 1.54 -21.43 -1.05
CA VAL A 253 2.94 -21.09 -1.36
C VAL A 253 3.13 -19.57 -1.32
N GLY A 254 2.20 -18.82 -1.90
CA GLY A 254 2.20 -17.37 -1.86
C GLY A 254 2.12 -16.81 -0.43
N SER A 255 1.24 -17.35 0.42
CA SER A 255 1.13 -16.99 1.85
C SER A 255 2.44 -17.22 2.59
N LEU A 256 3.07 -18.40 2.41
CA LEU A 256 4.33 -18.73 3.07
C LEU A 256 5.46 -17.78 2.66
N LEU A 257 5.53 -17.45 1.36
CA LEU A 257 6.50 -16.48 0.85
C LEU A 257 6.25 -15.09 1.43
N ALA A 258 5.00 -14.62 1.50
CA ALA A 258 4.64 -13.34 2.11
C ALA A 258 5.03 -13.28 3.60
N ILE A 259 4.74 -14.33 4.36
CA ILE A 259 5.12 -14.44 5.78
C ILE A 259 6.65 -14.40 5.92
N ARG A 260 7.37 -15.16 5.09
CA ARG A 260 8.84 -15.22 5.12
C ARG A 260 9.48 -13.87 4.81
N VAL A 261 9.00 -13.18 3.77
CA VAL A 261 9.49 -11.84 3.39
C VAL A 261 9.15 -10.83 4.48
N GLY A 262 7.91 -10.82 4.97
CA GLY A 262 7.49 -9.96 6.07
C GLY A 262 8.33 -10.14 7.33
N TYR A 263 8.64 -11.38 7.71
CA TYR A 263 9.53 -11.66 8.85
C TYR A 263 10.97 -11.15 8.61
N LYS A 264 11.50 -11.33 7.40
CA LYS A 264 12.84 -10.83 7.04
C LYS A 264 12.89 -9.30 7.07
N LYS A 265 11.86 -8.62 6.56
CA LYS A 265 11.69 -7.16 6.64
C LYS A 265 11.66 -6.68 8.10
N TYR A 266 10.82 -7.30 8.93
CA TYR A 266 10.75 -7.02 10.37
C TYR A 266 12.10 -7.17 11.06
N LYS A 267 12.83 -8.25 10.77
CA LYS A 267 14.17 -8.49 11.34
C LYS A 267 15.20 -7.47 10.88
N GLN A 268 15.12 -7.00 9.63
CA GLN A 268 16.01 -5.97 9.09
C GLN A 268 15.78 -4.63 9.80
N PHE A 269 14.53 -4.20 9.96
CA PHE A 269 14.19 -3.00 10.75
C PHE A 269 14.73 -3.10 12.17
N ARG A 270 14.44 -4.21 12.86
CA ARG A 270 14.89 -4.39 14.25
C ARG A 270 16.40 -4.35 14.40
N ARG A 271 17.14 -4.94 13.45
CA ARG A 271 18.61 -4.89 13.43
C ARG A 271 19.14 -3.47 13.18
N ALA A 272 18.52 -2.72 12.28
CA ALA A 272 18.89 -1.34 12.00
C ALA A 272 18.66 -0.44 13.23
N GLU A 273 17.53 -0.61 13.92
CA GLU A 273 17.26 0.09 15.19
C GLU A 273 18.25 -0.28 16.30
N GLU A 274 18.60 -1.57 16.42
CA GLU A 274 19.59 -2.06 17.39
C GLU A 274 21.00 -1.54 17.10
N GLN A 275 21.43 -1.53 15.83
CA GLN A 275 22.75 -1.03 15.41
C GLN A 275 22.91 0.47 15.64
N LEU A 276 21.84 1.24 15.45
CA LEU A 276 21.87 2.69 15.61
C LEU A 276 21.50 3.15 17.03
N GLY A 277 21.25 2.22 17.96
CA GLY A 277 20.86 2.53 19.34
C GLY A 277 19.55 3.31 19.45
N LEU A 278 18.70 3.27 18.43
CA LEU A 278 17.43 4.01 18.36
C LEU A 278 16.34 3.37 19.20
N ARG A 279 16.53 2.11 19.58
CA ARG A 279 15.59 1.35 20.38
C ARG A 279 15.71 1.80 21.84
N LYS A 280 14.74 2.59 22.31
CA LYS A 280 14.57 2.85 23.75
C LYS A 280 14.40 1.50 24.45
N LYS A 281 15.23 1.26 25.47
CA LYS A 281 15.05 0.16 26.42
C LYS A 281 13.71 0.30 27.13
#